data_AF-A0A8K0RMU3-F1
#
_entry.id   AF-A0A8K0RMU3-F1
#
_cell.length_a   1.000
_cell.length_b   1.000
_cell.length_c   1.000
_cell.angle_alpha   90.00
_cell.angle_beta   90.00
_cell.angle_gamma   90.00
#
_symmetry.space_group_name_H-M   'P 1'
#
loop_
_entity.id
_entity.type
_entity.pdbx_description
1 polymer ?
#
loop_
_entity_poly.entity_id
_entity_poly.type
_entity_poly.pdbx_seq_one_letter_code
_entity_poly.pdbx_strand_id
1 'polypeptide(L)'
;MWASKRRFAVTEQGMMALVPSSAMPGDAIVVVAGSKVPLVFRESPHAGGKYHMALGEAFVDDLMDGRFVRGHVKDYKRMEKGYNRPLFKYFLQT
;
A
#
# COMPACT_ATOMS: atom_id res chain seq x y z
N MET A 1 -1.73 -16.76 -12.63
CA MET A 1 -3.12 -16.26 -12.56
C MET A 1 -3.32 -15.09 -11.57
N TRP A 2 -2.28 -14.45 -11.03
CA TRP A 2 -2.43 -13.36 -10.04
C TRP A 2 -3.16 -12.10 -10.54
N ALA A 3 -3.02 -11.78 -11.83
CA ALA A 3 -3.54 -10.55 -12.41
C ALA A 3 -5.06 -10.59 -12.72
N SER A 4 -5.71 -11.75 -12.75
CA SER A 4 -7.06 -11.89 -13.29
C SER A 4 -8.17 -11.26 -12.45
N LYS A 5 -7.94 -10.97 -11.17
CA LYS A 5 -8.88 -10.26 -10.28
C LYS A 5 -8.41 -8.84 -9.92
N ARG A 6 -7.57 -8.26 -10.78
CA ARG A 6 -6.99 -6.93 -10.58
C ARG A 6 -7.42 -5.99 -11.70
N ARG A 7 -7.45 -4.71 -11.38
CA ARG A 7 -7.67 -3.63 -12.35
C ARG A 7 -6.46 -2.72 -12.41
N PHE A 8 -6.27 -2.11 -13.57
CA PHE A 8 -5.31 -1.02 -13.73
C PHE A 8 -5.82 0.23 -13.03
N ALA A 9 -4.90 0.94 -12.37
CA ALA A 9 -5.13 2.22 -11.75
C ALA A 9 -3.88 3.10 -11.92
N VAL A 10 -4.08 4.41 -11.83
CA VAL A 10 -3.00 5.40 -11.77
C VAL A 10 -3.21 6.17 -10.49
N THR A 11 -2.18 6.24 -9.66
CA THR A 11 -2.24 7.01 -8.41
C THR A 11 -2.23 8.52 -8.69
N GLU A 12 -2.64 9.35 -7.74
CA GLU A 12 -2.56 10.82 -7.83
C GLU A 12 -1.15 11.34 -8.17
N GLN A 13 -0.11 10.59 -7.78
CA GLN A 13 1.29 10.88 -8.05
C GLN A 13 1.76 10.38 -9.43
N GLY A 14 0.86 9.87 -10.26
CA GLY A 14 1.13 9.40 -11.62
C GLY A 14 1.72 7.99 -11.73
N MET A 15 1.87 7.26 -10.63
CA MET A 15 2.40 5.89 -10.66
C MET A 15 1.35 4.89 -11.15
N MET A 16 1.78 3.96 -11.99
CA MET A 16 0.97 2.84 -12.48
C MET A 16 0.82 1.76 -11.41
N ALA A 17 -0.40 1.25 -11.24
CA ALA A 17 -0.72 0.22 -10.27
C ALA A 17 -1.66 -0.86 -10.81
N LEU A 18 -1.51 -2.07 -10.28
CA LEU A 18 -2.51 -3.14 -10.36
C LEU A 18 -3.09 -3.38 -8.97
N VAL A 19 -4.35 -3.02 -8.79
CA VAL A 19 -5.07 -3.05 -7.51
C VAL A 19 -6.19 -4.09 -7.55
N PRO A 20 -6.76 -4.51 -6.39
CA PRO A 20 -7.93 -5.39 -6.38
C PRO A 20 -9.06 -4.83 -7.24
N SER A 21 -9.84 -5.70 -7.89
CA SER A 21 -10.95 -5.28 -8.76
C SER A 21 -12.01 -4.42 -8.04
N SER A 22 -12.12 -4.55 -6.72
CA SER A 22 -13.02 -3.77 -5.86
C SER A 22 -12.49 -2.38 -5.49
N ALA A 23 -11.25 -2.04 -5.86
CA ALA A 23 -10.66 -0.74 -5.59
C ALA A 23 -11.38 0.38 -6.36
N MET A 24 -11.47 1.55 -5.73
CA MET A 24 -12.18 2.73 -6.23
C MET A 24 -11.41 4.01 -5.88
N PRO A 25 -11.67 5.13 -6.60
CA PRO A 25 -11.01 6.39 -6.31
C PRO A 25 -11.11 6.80 -4.83
N GLY A 26 -10.01 7.30 -4.28
CA GLY A 26 -9.88 7.62 -2.86
C GLY A 26 -9.45 6.46 -1.96
N ASP A 27 -9.33 5.23 -2.49
CA ASP A 27 -8.63 4.15 -1.79
C ASP A 27 -7.13 4.46 -1.69
N ALA A 28 -6.52 4.01 -0.61
CA ALA A 28 -5.12 4.26 -0.28
C ALA A 28 -4.24 3.06 -0.57
N ILE A 29 -3.19 3.23 -1.36
CA ILE A 29 -2.11 2.22 -1.46
C ILE A 29 -1.07 2.50 -0.39
N VAL A 30 -0.79 1.52 0.48
CA VAL A 30 0.08 1.66 1.66
C VAL A 30 1.15 0.56 1.67
N VAL A 31 2.40 0.93 1.94
CA VAL A 31 3.47 -0.03 2.24
C VAL A 31 3.42 -0.34 3.74
N VAL A 32 3.03 -1.57 4.10
CA VAL A 32 2.95 -2.00 5.50
C VAL A 32 4.25 -2.66 5.92
N ALA A 33 4.79 -2.28 7.08
CA ALA A 33 5.99 -2.88 7.64
C ALA A 33 5.84 -4.42 7.76
N GLY A 34 6.83 -5.15 7.23
CA GLY A 34 6.81 -6.61 7.19
C GLY A 34 6.04 -7.23 6.01
N SER A 35 5.24 -6.43 5.28
CA SER A 35 4.66 -6.88 4.02
C SER A 35 5.71 -6.90 2.91
N LYS A 36 5.62 -7.88 2.01
CA LYS A 36 6.47 -7.96 0.80
C LYS A 36 5.93 -7.13 -0.36
N VAL A 37 4.68 -6.68 -0.26
CA VAL A 37 3.95 -5.95 -1.32
C VAL A 37 3.12 -4.81 -0.72
N PRO A 38 2.83 -3.75 -1.48
CA PRO A 38 1.85 -2.74 -1.10
C PRO A 38 0.45 -3.35 -0.87
N LEU A 39 -0.34 -2.72 -0.01
CA LEU A 39 -1.71 -3.12 0.32
C LEU A 39 -2.66 -1.94 0.08
N VAL A 40 -3.86 -2.23 -0.42
CA VAL A 40 -4.92 -1.24 -0.63
C VAL A 40 -5.81 -1.19 0.60
N PHE A 41 -6.07 0.01 1.11
CA PHE A 41 -6.92 0.28 2.25
C PHE A 41 -8.03 1.27 1.88
N ARG A 42 -9.22 1.04 2.44
CA ARG A 42 -10.36 1.95 2.33
C ARG A 42 -10.74 2.50 3.69
N GLU A 43 -10.95 3.82 3.79
CA GLU A 43 -11.51 4.40 5.01
C GLU A 43 -12.91 3.85 5.29
N SER A 44 -13.14 3.42 6.52
CA SER A 44 -14.43 2.91 6.98
C SER A 44 -14.94 3.81 8.10
N PRO A 45 -16.10 4.47 7.94
CA PRO A 45 -16.73 5.19 9.03
C PRO A 45 -17.25 4.16 10.04
N HIS A 46 -16.64 4.07 11.21
CA HIS A 46 -17.15 3.28 12.33
C HIS A 46 -17.38 4.21 13.52
N ALA A 47 -18.47 4.01 14.25
CA ALA A 47 -18.83 4.79 15.42
C ALA A 47 -17.80 4.54 16.55
N GLY A 48 -16.74 5.34 16.58
CA GLY A 48 -15.68 5.23 17.59
C GLY A 48 -14.26 5.56 17.11
N GLY A 49 -14.02 5.80 15.82
CA GLY A 49 -12.68 6.17 15.34
C GLY A 49 -12.49 6.13 13.83
N LYS A 50 -11.26 6.45 13.39
CA LYS A 50 -10.84 6.31 11.98
C LYS A 50 -10.33 4.89 11.74
N TYR A 51 -11.11 4.08 11.04
CA TYR A 51 -10.75 2.71 10.69
C TYR A 51 -10.44 2.61 9.19
N HIS A 52 -9.61 1.63 8.84
CA HIS A 52 -9.32 1.28 7.45
C HIS A 52 -9.55 -0.20 7.23
N MET A 53 -10.28 -0.55 6.17
CA MET A 53 -10.47 -1.93 5.72
C MET A 53 -9.38 -2.28 4.71
N ALA A 54 -8.66 -3.38 4.94
CA ALA A 54 -7.71 -3.91 3.96
C ALA A 54 -8.46 -4.60 2.82
N LEU A 55 -8.32 -4.08 1.60
CA LEU A 55 -8.96 -4.66 0.39
C LEU A 55 -8.12 -5.77 -0.24
N GLY A 56 -6.79 -5.71 -0.06
CA GLY A 56 -5.85 -6.71 -0.55
C GLY A 56 -4.56 -6.11 -1.09
N GLU A 57 -3.73 -6.96 -1.68
CA GLU A 57 -2.42 -6.59 -2.19
C GLU A 57 -2.50 -5.72 -3.45
N ALA A 58 -1.47 -4.91 -3.71
CA ALA A 58 -1.28 -4.11 -4.92
C ALA A 58 0.12 -4.36 -5.51
N PHE A 59 0.25 -4.18 -6.82
CA PHE A 59 1.54 -3.98 -7.48
C PHE A 59 1.62 -2.51 -7.89
N VAL A 60 2.75 -1.85 -7.63
CA VAL A 60 3.00 -0.48 -8.09
C VAL A 60 4.44 -0.41 -8.57
N ASP A 61 4.64 0.07 -9.80
CA ASP A 61 5.91 -0.02 -10.53
C ASP A 61 7.11 0.53 -9.72
N ASP A 62 6.91 1.63 -8.99
CA ASP A 62 7.96 2.30 -8.19
C ASP A 62 8.00 1.92 -6.70
N LEU A 63 7.05 1.12 -6.21
CA LEU A 63 7.03 0.68 -4.80
C LEU A 63 7.66 -0.70 -4.58
N MET A 64 7.94 -1.43 -5.65
CA MET A 64 8.45 -2.80 -5.60
C MET A 64 9.98 -2.85 -5.51
N ASP A 65 10.51 -4.06 -5.25
CA ASP A 65 11.94 -4.37 -5.12
C ASP A 65 12.68 -3.62 -4.00
N GLY A 66 11.92 -3.07 -3.04
CA GLY A 66 12.46 -2.33 -1.90
C GLY A 66 13.08 -0.97 -2.25
N ARG A 67 12.99 -0.52 -3.52
CA ARG A 67 13.51 0.78 -3.98
C ARG A 67 12.89 1.93 -3.19
N PHE A 68 11.56 1.89 -3.04
CA PHE A 68 10.82 2.87 -2.26
C PHE A 68 11.30 2.96 -0.80
N VAL A 69 11.42 1.80 -0.14
CA VAL A 69 11.79 1.74 1.28
C VAL A 69 13.21 2.25 1.51
N ARG A 70 14.17 1.93 0.63
CA ARG A 70 15.55 2.43 0.73
C ARG A 70 15.64 3.95 0.62
N GLY A 71 14.80 4.57 -0.22
CA GLY A 71 14.78 6.02 -0.43
C GLY A 71 14.04 6.81 0.65
N HIS A 72 13.04 6.20 1.29
CA HIS A 72 12.07 6.94 2.12
C HIS A 72 12.07 6.53 3.60
N VAL A 73 12.68 5.41 3.98
CA VAL A 73 12.71 4.92 5.37
C VAL A 73 14.13 5.01 5.93
N LYS A 74 14.33 5.96 6.85
CA LYS A 74 15.55 6.02 7.69
C LYS A 74 15.68 4.71 8.49
N ASP A 75 16.90 4.19 8.59
CA ASP A 75 17.22 2.95 9.32
C ASP A 75 16.62 1.65 8.76
N TYR A 76 16.30 1.57 7.45
CA TYR A 76 15.76 0.36 6.80
C TYR A 76 16.52 -0.94 7.14
N LYS A 77 17.85 -0.89 7.29
CA LYS A 77 18.68 -2.06 7.65
C LYS A 77 18.41 -2.63 9.05
N ARG A 78 17.80 -1.85 9.94
CA ARG A 78 17.42 -2.30 11.29
C ARG A 78 16.07 -3.04 11.31
N MET A 79 15.30 -2.94 10.22
CA MET A 79 13.93 -3.47 10.10
C MET A 79 13.86 -4.96 9.77
N GLU A 80 14.94 -5.58 9.28
CA GLU A 80 14.99 -7.04 9.04
C GLU A 80 14.88 -7.86 10.34
N LYS A 81 15.18 -7.23 11.49
CA LYS A 81 15.01 -7.80 12.82
C LYS A 81 13.74 -7.27 13.47
N GLY A 82 12.59 -7.84 13.06
CA GLY A 82 11.32 -7.87 13.79
C GLY A 82 10.92 -6.60 14.54
N TYR A 83 10.18 -5.70 13.87
CA TYR A 83 9.51 -4.57 14.55
C TYR A 83 8.05 -4.43 14.07
N ASN A 84 7.11 -4.48 15.02
CA ASN A 84 5.65 -4.35 14.82
C ASN A 84 5.17 -2.89 14.91
N ARG A 85 5.90 -1.93 14.32
CA ARG A 85 5.42 -0.53 14.24
C ARG A 85 5.07 -0.19 12.79
N PRO A 86 3.86 0.32 12.50
CA PRO A 86 3.50 0.72 11.14
C PRO A 86 4.38 1.90 10.74
N LEU A 87 5.32 1.62 9.85
CA LEU A 87 6.21 2.60 9.28
C LEU A 87 5.55 3.18 8.03
N PHE A 88 5.16 4.44 8.16
CA PHE A 88 4.77 5.35 7.08
C PHE A 88 3.45 5.02 6.35
N LYS A 89 2.45 5.86 6.61
CA LYS A 89 1.29 6.03 5.73
C LYS A 89 1.68 6.95 4.58
N TYR A 90 2.23 6.40 3.50
CA TYR A 90 2.17 7.10 2.21
C TYR A 90 0.80 6.78 1.62
N PHE A 91 -0.06 7.78 1.55
CA PHE A 91 -1.35 7.67 0.87
C PHE A 91 -1.12 8.02 -0.58
N LEU A 92 -1.06 6.99 -1.42
CA LEU A 92 -1.22 7.16 -2.85
C LEU A 92 -2.68 6.88 -3.13
N GLN A 93 -3.46 7.94 -3.34
CA GLN A 93 -4.88 7.76 -3.66
C GLN A 93 -4.98 7.32 -5.12
N THR A 94 -5.85 6.35 -5.38
CA THR A 94 -6.23 5.92 -6.73
C THR A 94 -7.28 6.83 -7.36
#